data_AF-A0A9X9XHC5-F1
#
_entry.id   AF-A0A9X9XHC5-F1
#
_cell.length_a   1.000
_cell.length_b   1.000
_cell.length_c   1.000
_cell.angle_alpha   90.00
_cell.angle_beta   90.00
_cell.angle_gamma   90.00
#
_symmetry.space_group_name_H-M   'P 1'
#
loop_
_entity.id
_entity.type
_entity.pdbx_description
1 polymer ?
#
loop_
_entity_poly.entity_id
_entity_poly.type
_entity_poly.pdbx_seq_one_letter_code
_entity_poly.pdbx_strand_id
1 'polypeptide(L)'
;MRRALLAAAALLAVALPAAEAARTTLRATRPGAPPLTLRAASSQEHWVISVLEGGIESQRIEVQSDLPDVLPWLADTNGDGAADLWVPVIGGNANTAWDVWIMQPGEARFRRAGEVGGLGFSRDSAGRLIALGRNGCCSLSYTFHTFDAEGRLREAFSVERQLDDLGRGTCEPVAIAMEPPAAAVRATCALRPGQMPGTPLRGR
;
A
#
# COMPACT_ATOMS: atom_id res chain seq x y z
N MET A 1 -15.18 69.94 21.81
CA MET A 1 -14.31 68.97 22.54
C MET A 1 -15.21 67.82 22.98
N ARG A 2 -14.96 66.52 22.77
CA ARG A 2 -13.85 65.70 22.22
C ARG A 2 -14.52 64.66 21.24
N ARG A 3 -13.95 64.17 20.13
CA ARG A 3 -13.01 63.01 20.01
C ARG A 3 -13.29 61.91 21.07
N ALA A 4 -13.28 60.60 20.85
CA ALA A 4 -13.01 59.69 19.71
C ALA A 4 -13.46 58.26 20.19
N LEU A 5 -13.54 57.16 19.45
CA LEU A 5 -13.26 56.77 18.05
C LEU A 5 -14.10 55.49 17.75
N LEU A 6 -14.39 55.15 16.49
CA LEU A 6 -14.92 53.83 16.11
C LEU A 6 -13.75 52.90 15.75
N ALA A 7 -13.57 51.81 16.49
CA ALA A 7 -12.57 50.79 16.19
C ALA A 7 -13.14 49.71 15.26
N ALA A 8 -12.83 49.79 13.97
CA ALA A 8 -13.13 48.72 13.02
C ALA A 8 -12.06 47.61 13.14
N ALA A 9 -12.43 46.49 13.77
CA ALA A 9 -11.58 45.31 13.82
C ALA A 9 -11.64 44.57 12.47
N ALA A 10 -10.67 44.82 11.60
CA ALA A 10 -10.52 44.06 10.36
C ALA A 10 -9.95 42.66 10.67
N LEU A 11 -10.81 41.65 10.62
CA LEU A 11 -10.39 40.24 10.60
C LEU A 11 -9.70 39.96 9.25
N LEU A 12 -8.37 40.01 9.24
CA LEU A 12 -7.59 39.32 8.19
C LEU A 12 -7.73 37.81 8.43
N ALA A 13 -8.70 37.20 7.76
CA ALA A 13 -8.66 35.77 7.51
C ALA A 13 -7.45 35.49 6.60
N VAL A 14 -6.35 35.04 7.21
CA VAL A 14 -5.21 34.51 6.45
C VAL A 14 -5.66 33.21 5.82
N ALA A 15 -6.12 33.29 4.57
CA ALA A 15 -6.35 32.13 3.74
C ALA A 15 -4.99 31.46 3.50
N LEU A 16 -4.68 30.43 4.29
CA LEU A 16 -3.58 29.52 4.00
C LEU A 16 -3.83 28.97 2.58
N PRO A 17 -2.82 28.94 1.70
CA PRO A 17 -2.99 28.31 0.39
C PRO A 17 -3.37 26.85 0.63
N ALA A 18 -4.49 26.41 0.03
CA ALA A 18 -4.84 25.00 0.03
C ALA A 18 -3.66 24.23 -0.57
N ALA A 19 -3.18 23.20 0.14
CA ALA A 19 -2.09 22.37 -0.35
C ALA A 19 -2.43 21.86 -1.76
N GLU A 20 -1.50 22.02 -2.70
CA GLU A 20 -1.74 21.66 -4.09
C GLU A 20 -1.88 20.13 -4.18
N ALA A 21 -3.07 19.67 -4.57
CA ALA A 21 -3.38 18.25 -4.70
C ALA A 21 -2.30 17.51 -5.48
N ALA A 22 -1.68 16.50 -4.87
CA ALA A 22 -0.72 15.65 -5.54
C ALA A 22 -1.41 14.89 -6.67
N ARG A 23 -0.73 14.76 -7.81
CA ARG A 23 -1.26 14.13 -9.03
C ARG A 23 -0.24 13.22 -9.64
N THR A 24 -0.68 12.05 -10.09
CA THR A 24 0.15 11.13 -10.87
C THR A 24 -0.66 10.47 -11.99
N THR A 25 0.02 10.07 -13.05
CA THR A 25 -0.55 9.25 -14.12
C THR A 25 0.24 7.96 -14.22
N LEU A 26 -0.42 6.85 -13.91
CA LEU A 26 0.17 5.51 -13.90
C LEU A 26 -0.29 4.74 -15.15
N ARG A 27 0.49 3.75 -15.60
CA ARG A 27 0.19 2.94 -16.79
C ARG A 27 0.16 1.45 -16.46
N ALA A 28 -1.02 0.93 -16.18
CA ALA A 28 -1.21 -0.45 -15.76
C ALA A 28 -1.13 -1.41 -16.95
N THR A 29 -0.05 -2.18 -17.01
CA THR A 29 0.11 -3.29 -17.95
C THR A 29 -0.86 -4.42 -17.61
N ARG A 30 -1.43 -5.06 -18.63
CA ARG A 30 -2.23 -6.28 -18.49
C ARG A 30 -1.87 -7.27 -19.59
N PRO A 31 -1.70 -8.57 -19.30
CA PRO A 31 -1.36 -9.56 -20.32
C PRO A 31 -2.41 -9.61 -21.44
N GLY A 32 -1.94 -9.74 -22.69
CA GLY A 32 -2.81 -9.94 -23.86
C GLY A 32 -3.68 -8.76 -24.31
N ALA A 33 -3.63 -7.60 -23.64
CA ALA A 33 -4.50 -6.46 -23.96
C ALA A 33 -3.81 -5.09 -23.81
N PRO A 34 -4.32 -4.01 -24.45
CA PRO A 34 -3.76 -2.67 -24.32
C PRO A 34 -3.78 -2.17 -22.87
N PRO A 35 -2.72 -1.53 -22.36
CA PRO A 35 -2.63 -1.11 -20.95
C PRO A 35 -3.63 0.00 -20.62
N LEU A 36 -4.07 0.03 -19.36
CA LEU A 36 -4.95 1.09 -18.84
C LEU A 36 -4.11 2.30 -18.41
N THR A 37 -4.69 3.49 -18.53
CA THR A 37 -4.13 4.72 -17.95
C THR A 37 -4.89 5.03 -16.67
N LEU A 38 -4.20 5.28 -15.57
CA LEU A 38 -4.80 5.67 -14.30
C LEU A 38 -4.42 7.11 -14.02
N ARG A 39 -5.39 8.00 -13.81
CA ARG A 39 -5.16 9.38 -13.38
C ARG A 39 -5.57 9.48 -11.91
N ALA A 40 -4.57 9.59 -11.04
CA ALA A 40 -4.78 9.73 -9.60
C ALA A 40 -4.58 11.19 -9.18
N ALA A 41 -5.47 11.68 -8.32
CA ALA A 41 -5.36 12.99 -7.66
C ALA A 41 -5.75 12.85 -6.18
N SER A 42 -4.98 13.45 -5.29
CA SER A 42 -5.31 13.53 -3.86
C SER A 42 -6.19 14.73 -3.53
N SER A 43 -6.79 14.65 -2.36
CA SER A 43 -7.44 15.72 -1.62
C SER A 43 -6.99 15.60 -0.15
N GLN A 44 -7.52 16.41 0.76
CA GLN A 44 -7.17 16.31 2.19
C GLN A 44 -7.62 14.99 2.86
N GLU A 45 -8.56 14.27 2.24
CA GLU A 45 -9.21 13.09 2.85
C GLU A 45 -9.20 11.84 1.95
N HIS A 46 -8.97 11.99 0.64
CA HIS A 46 -9.18 10.92 -0.34
C HIS A 46 -8.16 10.97 -1.49
N TRP A 47 -7.78 9.80 -1.98
CA TRP A 47 -7.27 9.58 -3.32
C TRP A 47 -8.42 9.24 -4.27
N VAL A 48 -8.55 9.98 -5.36
CA VAL A 48 -9.46 9.68 -6.47
C VAL A 48 -8.63 9.19 -7.65
N ILE A 49 -8.98 8.01 -8.18
CA ILE A 49 -8.32 7.40 -9.33
C ILE A 49 -9.35 7.15 -10.44
N SER A 50 -9.24 7.88 -11.54
CA SER A 50 -9.94 7.59 -12.80
C SER A 50 -9.13 6.55 -13.57
N VAL A 51 -9.74 5.40 -13.88
CA VAL A 51 -9.18 4.34 -14.74
C VAL A 51 -9.70 4.55 -16.15
N LEU A 52 -8.81 4.66 -17.13
CA LEU A 52 -9.14 4.94 -18.52
C LEU A 52 -8.65 3.84 -19.48
N GLU A 53 -9.56 3.37 -20.32
CA GLU A 53 -9.29 2.50 -21.46
C GLU A 53 -9.46 3.32 -22.75
N GLY A 54 -8.42 3.38 -23.59
CA GLY A 54 -8.45 4.20 -24.82
C GLY A 54 -8.66 5.71 -24.60
N GLY A 55 -8.55 6.19 -23.35
CA GLY A 55 -8.86 7.57 -22.97
C GLY A 55 -10.29 7.81 -22.47
N ILE A 56 -11.14 6.77 -22.41
CA ILE A 56 -12.49 6.80 -21.85
C ILE A 56 -12.43 6.25 -20.42
N GLU A 57 -13.05 6.93 -19.44
CA GLU A 57 -13.12 6.44 -18.06
C GLU A 57 -14.00 5.18 -17.98
N SER A 58 -13.41 4.04 -17.60
CA SER A 58 -14.09 2.74 -17.44
C SER A 58 -14.46 2.46 -15.97
N GLN A 59 -13.72 3.05 -15.03
CA GLN A 59 -13.94 2.90 -13.60
C GLN A 59 -13.41 4.14 -12.86
N ARG A 60 -14.11 4.50 -11.78
CA ARG A 60 -13.63 5.45 -10.78
C ARG A 60 -13.41 4.70 -9.47
N ILE A 61 -12.26 4.94 -8.83
CA ILE A 61 -11.90 4.40 -7.52
C ILE A 61 -11.70 5.59 -6.58
N GLU A 62 -12.21 5.49 -5.36
CA GLU A 62 -12.05 6.49 -4.31
C GLU A 62 -11.66 5.77 -3.03
N VAL A 63 -10.56 6.20 -2.42
CA VAL A 63 -9.95 5.58 -1.23
C VAL A 63 -9.69 6.70 -0.24
N GLN A 64 -10.22 6.56 0.98
CA GLN A 64 -9.94 7.48 2.08
C GLN A 64 -8.46 7.35 2.48
N SER A 65 -7.79 8.48 2.69
CA SER A 65 -6.35 8.54 2.93
C SER A 65 -5.96 9.73 3.82
N ASP A 66 -5.09 9.51 4.81
CA ASP A 66 -4.38 10.58 5.52
C ASP A 66 -2.98 10.88 4.93
N LEU A 67 -2.66 10.25 3.79
CA LEU A 67 -1.38 10.36 3.09
C LEU A 67 -1.55 11.01 1.69
N PRO A 68 -1.95 12.29 1.60
CA PRO A 68 -2.22 12.97 0.33
C PRO A 68 -0.97 13.18 -0.53
N ASP A 69 0.23 13.16 0.08
CA ASP A 69 1.52 13.34 -0.59
C ASP A 69 2.21 12.02 -0.96
N VAL A 70 1.73 10.88 -0.45
CA VAL A 70 2.25 9.56 -0.82
C VAL A 70 1.50 9.10 -2.07
N LEU A 71 2.23 8.88 -3.16
CA LEU A 71 1.62 8.53 -4.43
C LEU A 71 1.15 7.06 -4.46
N PRO A 72 -0.02 6.76 -5.07
CA PRO A 72 -0.35 5.41 -5.49
C PRO A 72 0.67 4.86 -6.48
N TRP A 73 0.86 3.55 -6.49
CA TRP A 73 1.82 2.87 -7.36
C TRP A 73 1.25 1.57 -7.94
N LEU A 74 1.97 1.03 -8.92
CA LEU A 74 1.61 -0.21 -9.60
C LEU A 74 2.61 -1.33 -9.34
N ALA A 75 2.11 -2.54 -9.09
CA ALA A 75 2.91 -3.77 -9.12
C ALA A 75 2.05 -5.01 -9.43
N ASP A 76 2.67 -5.96 -10.12
CA ASP A 76 2.19 -7.35 -10.18
C ASP A 76 2.27 -7.94 -8.76
N THR A 77 1.12 -8.13 -8.12
CA THR A 77 1.03 -8.57 -6.72
C THR A 77 0.80 -10.07 -6.63
N ASN A 78 -0.10 -10.61 -7.46
CA ASN A 78 -0.54 -12.01 -7.39
C ASN A 78 0.30 -12.99 -8.25
N GLY A 79 1.06 -12.51 -9.22
CA GLY A 79 1.91 -13.32 -10.12
C GLY A 79 1.34 -13.55 -11.52
N ASP A 80 0.20 -12.96 -11.88
CA ASP A 80 -0.40 -13.11 -13.21
C ASP A 80 0.24 -12.22 -14.29
N GLY A 81 1.13 -11.29 -13.89
CA GLY A 81 1.85 -10.39 -14.79
C GLY A 81 1.06 -9.14 -15.20
N ALA A 82 -0.16 -8.95 -14.67
CA ALA A 82 -0.86 -7.68 -14.69
C ALA A 82 -0.35 -6.74 -13.60
N ALA A 83 -0.58 -5.45 -13.76
CA ALA A 83 -0.18 -4.43 -12.80
C ALA A 83 -1.38 -4.06 -11.91
N ASP A 84 -1.33 -4.47 -10.65
CA ASP A 84 -2.30 -4.15 -9.61
C ASP A 84 -2.02 -2.76 -9.02
N LEU A 85 -3.08 -2.11 -8.52
CA LEU A 85 -3.02 -0.77 -7.95
C LEU A 85 -2.89 -0.82 -6.42
N TRP A 86 -1.93 -0.06 -5.91
CA TRP A 86 -1.69 0.13 -4.49
C TRP A 86 -1.93 1.60 -4.13
N VAL A 87 -2.88 1.87 -3.23
CA VAL A 87 -3.27 3.23 -2.80
C VAL A 87 -2.95 3.39 -1.30
N PRO A 88 -2.23 4.44 -0.87
CA PRO A 88 -1.88 4.59 0.54
C PRO A 88 -3.10 5.07 1.34
N VAL A 89 -3.32 4.46 2.51
CA VAL A 89 -4.49 4.71 3.38
C VAL A 89 -4.07 5.49 4.62
N ILE A 90 -3.22 4.91 5.48
CA ILE A 90 -2.80 5.53 6.73
C ILE A 90 -1.31 5.31 7.02
N GLY A 91 -0.63 6.34 7.52
CA GLY A 91 0.74 6.26 8.05
C GLY A 91 0.76 6.14 9.57
N GLY A 92 1.33 5.07 10.12
CA GLY A 92 1.35 4.85 11.57
C GLY A 92 2.50 3.98 12.07
N ASN A 93 3.22 4.45 13.10
CA ASN A 93 4.29 3.70 13.80
C ASN A 93 5.30 3.02 12.86
N ALA A 94 5.74 3.77 11.84
CA ALA A 94 6.61 3.39 10.73
C ALA A 94 6.02 2.47 9.64
N ASN A 95 4.86 1.85 9.85
CA ASN A 95 4.19 1.09 8.80
C ASN A 95 3.25 2.00 8.01
N THR A 96 3.08 1.73 6.72
CA THR A 96 2.02 2.34 5.89
C THR A 96 1.00 1.27 5.55
N ALA A 97 -0.28 1.57 5.74
CA ALA A 97 -1.38 0.76 5.25
C ALA A 97 -1.68 1.10 3.78
N TRP A 98 -1.90 0.08 2.97
CA TRP A 98 -2.18 0.19 1.55
C TRP A 98 -3.44 -0.56 1.18
N ASP A 99 -4.33 0.13 0.46
CA ASP A 99 -5.47 -0.45 -0.21
C ASP A 99 -4.99 -1.13 -1.50
N VAL A 100 -5.17 -2.46 -1.58
CA VAL A 100 -4.70 -3.27 -2.71
C VAL A 100 -5.87 -3.61 -3.64
N TRP A 101 -5.70 -3.28 -4.92
CA TRP A 101 -6.71 -3.39 -5.96
C TRP A 101 -6.17 -4.24 -7.11
N ILE A 102 -6.66 -5.47 -7.24
CA ILE A 102 -6.18 -6.45 -8.22
C ILE A 102 -6.79 -6.16 -9.59
N MET A 103 -5.94 -6.11 -10.61
CA MET A 103 -6.35 -5.93 -12.01
C MET A 103 -7.22 -7.11 -12.45
N GLN A 104 -8.22 -6.86 -13.28
CA GLN A 104 -9.00 -7.88 -13.97
C GLN A 104 -8.73 -7.72 -15.47
N PRO A 105 -7.72 -8.40 -16.04
CA PRO A 105 -7.18 -8.10 -17.37
C PRO A 105 -8.25 -8.04 -18.48
N GLY A 106 -9.16 -9.03 -18.49
CA GLY A 106 -10.26 -9.13 -19.45
C GLY A 106 -11.44 -8.17 -19.22
N GLU A 107 -11.52 -7.49 -18.07
CA GLU A 107 -12.64 -6.59 -17.71
C GLU A 107 -12.24 -5.09 -17.70
N ALA A 108 -10.99 -4.75 -18.02
CA ALA A 108 -10.49 -3.35 -18.06
C ALA A 108 -10.72 -2.55 -16.76
N ARG A 109 -10.66 -3.23 -15.61
CA ARG A 109 -10.98 -2.68 -14.28
C ARG A 109 -10.19 -3.36 -13.17
N PHE A 110 -10.30 -2.82 -11.96
CA PHE A 110 -9.75 -3.38 -10.73
C PHE A 110 -10.84 -3.80 -9.75
N ARG A 111 -10.52 -4.75 -8.87
CA ARG A 111 -11.33 -5.16 -7.71
C ARG A 111 -10.50 -5.01 -6.43
N ARG A 112 -11.07 -4.40 -5.38
CA ARG A 112 -10.40 -4.29 -4.07
C ARG A 112 -10.20 -5.67 -3.47
N ALA A 113 -8.95 -6.06 -3.24
CA ALA A 113 -8.60 -7.29 -2.55
C ALA A 113 -8.67 -7.14 -1.02
N GLY A 114 -8.25 -5.99 -0.51
CA GLY A 114 -8.18 -5.72 0.92
C GLY A 114 -7.19 -4.61 1.23
N GLU A 115 -6.79 -4.53 2.49
CA GLU A 115 -5.76 -3.63 2.99
C GLU A 115 -4.56 -4.45 3.48
N VAL A 116 -3.34 -3.90 3.37
CA VAL A 116 -2.13 -4.51 3.93
C VAL A 116 -1.20 -3.45 4.52
N GLY A 117 -0.71 -3.69 5.74
CA GLY A 117 0.22 -2.81 6.44
C GLY A 117 1.68 -3.27 6.30
N GLY A 118 2.61 -2.33 6.06
CA GLY A 118 4.04 -2.64 6.10
C GLY A 118 4.98 -1.50 5.73
N LEU A 119 6.27 -1.80 5.86
CA LEU A 119 7.44 -1.01 5.43
C LEU A 119 7.95 -1.44 4.05
N GLY A 120 7.65 -2.67 3.62
CA GLY A 120 8.16 -3.23 2.38
C GLY A 120 7.39 -4.49 2.00
N PHE A 121 7.29 -4.74 0.69
CA PHE A 121 6.46 -5.79 0.12
C PHE A 121 7.26 -6.65 -0.86
N SER A 122 6.99 -7.94 -0.88
CA SER A 122 7.61 -8.89 -1.80
C SER A 122 6.66 -10.06 -2.09
N ARG A 123 7.03 -10.92 -3.03
CA ARG A 123 6.30 -12.14 -3.35
C ARG A 123 7.21 -13.36 -3.22
N ASP A 124 6.76 -14.41 -2.55
CA ASP A 124 7.52 -15.67 -2.46
C ASP A 124 7.35 -16.56 -3.71
N SER A 125 8.09 -17.67 -3.76
CA SER A 125 8.02 -18.62 -4.88
C SER A 125 6.70 -19.41 -4.97
N ALA A 126 5.81 -19.28 -3.99
CA ALA A 126 4.47 -19.84 -3.99
C ALA A 126 3.39 -18.80 -4.38
N GLY A 127 3.80 -17.59 -4.80
CA GLY A 127 2.89 -16.52 -5.21
C GLY A 127 2.31 -15.70 -4.05
N ARG A 128 2.75 -15.93 -2.81
CA ARG A 128 2.20 -15.24 -1.63
C ARG A 128 2.81 -13.85 -1.47
N LEU A 129 1.96 -12.86 -1.21
CA LEU A 129 2.37 -11.51 -0.85
C LEU A 129 2.95 -11.53 0.58
N ILE A 130 4.15 -11.01 0.74
CA ILE A 130 4.84 -10.86 2.04
C ILE A 130 4.88 -9.37 2.37
N ALA A 131 4.38 -9.00 3.54
CA ALA A 131 4.54 -7.67 4.12
C ALA A 131 5.55 -7.73 5.27
N LEU A 132 6.55 -6.86 5.23
CA LEU A 132 7.45 -6.61 6.36
C LEU A 132 6.85 -5.50 7.23
N GLY A 133 6.43 -5.85 8.44
CA GLY A 133 6.04 -4.89 9.48
C GLY A 133 7.17 -4.65 10.48
N ARG A 134 7.15 -3.50 11.14
CA ARG A 134 7.95 -3.24 12.35
C ARG A 134 7.04 -3.02 13.56
N ASN A 135 7.33 -3.77 14.62
CA ASN A 135 6.62 -3.74 15.90
C ASN A 135 7.55 -3.15 16.97
N GLY A 136 7.43 -1.84 17.23
CA GLY A 136 8.29 -1.13 18.18
C GLY A 136 9.72 -0.92 17.66
N CYS A 137 10.72 -0.96 18.56
CA CYS A 137 12.13 -0.75 18.21
C CYS A 137 12.79 -1.98 17.56
N CYS A 138 12.40 -3.16 18.02
CA CYS A 138 13.28 -4.32 18.08
C CYS A 138 12.54 -5.62 17.70
N SER A 139 11.35 -5.52 17.11
CA SER A 139 10.64 -6.66 16.52
C SER A 139 10.22 -6.34 15.08
N LEU A 140 10.39 -7.34 14.20
CA LEU A 140 9.95 -7.33 12.81
C LEU A 140 8.98 -8.48 12.58
N SER A 141 7.90 -8.23 11.86
CA SER A 141 6.97 -9.26 11.39
C SER A 141 7.09 -9.44 9.88
N TYR A 142 7.00 -10.67 9.41
CA TYR A 142 6.86 -11.01 8.00
C TYR A 142 5.52 -11.72 7.83
N THR A 143 4.46 -10.96 7.53
CA THR A 143 3.12 -11.52 7.35
C THR A 143 2.96 -11.98 5.90
N PHE A 144 2.68 -13.26 5.72
CA PHE A 144 2.43 -13.88 4.43
C PHE A 144 0.93 -13.93 4.15
N HIS A 145 0.55 -13.58 2.93
CA HIS A 145 -0.83 -13.46 2.51
C HIS A 145 -1.09 -14.29 1.26
N THR A 146 -2.31 -14.81 1.16
CA THR A 146 -2.86 -15.49 -0.01
C THR A 146 -4.04 -14.68 -0.57
N PHE A 147 -4.35 -14.90 -1.84
CA PHE A 147 -5.62 -14.44 -2.42
C PHE A 147 -6.63 -15.59 -2.42
N ASP A 148 -7.86 -15.34 -1.99
CA ASP A 148 -8.95 -16.32 -2.12
C ASP A 148 -9.49 -16.39 -3.56
N ALA A 149 -10.43 -17.30 -3.84
CA ALA A 149 -10.97 -17.52 -5.19
C ALA A 149 -11.68 -16.29 -5.77
N GLU A 150 -12.14 -15.37 -4.91
CA GLU A 150 -12.74 -14.09 -5.30
C GLU A 150 -11.68 -12.97 -5.47
N GLY A 151 -10.40 -13.27 -5.25
CA GLY A 151 -9.28 -12.34 -5.35
C GLY A 151 -9.08 -11.46 -4.12
N ARG A 152 -9.64 -11.82 -2.95
CA ARG A 152 -9.48 -11.04 -1.71
C ARG A 152 -8.24 -11.46 -0.95
N LEU A 153 -7.58 -10.49 -0.33
CA LEU A 153 -6.36 -10.71 0.45
C LEU A 153 -6.70 -11.35 1.81
N ARG A 154 -5.95 -12.38 2.19
CA ARG A 154 -6.06 -13.10 3.46
C ARG A 154 -4.69 -13.29 4.07
N GLU A 155 -4.53 -12.99 5.35
CA GLU A 155 -3.36 -13.43 6.12
C GLU A 155 -3.36 -14.97 6.21
N ALA A 156 -2.22 -15.57 5.90
CA ALA A 156 -2.04 -17.02 5.88
C ALA A 156 -1.27 -17.48 7.12
N PHE A 157 -0.13 -16.84 7.38
CA PHE A 157 0.74 -17.06 8.54
C PHE A 157 1.72 -15.89 8.67
N SER A 158 2.42 -15.77 9.79
CA SER A 158 3.53 -14.82 9.93
C SER A 158 4.82 -15.51 10.38
N VAL A 159 5.94 -14.81 10.24
CA VAL A 159 7.20 -15.12 10.92
C VAL A 159 7.63 -13.88 11.69
N GLU A 160 7.74 -13.98 13.00
CA GLU A 160 8.16 -12.91 13.88
C GLU A 160 9.66 -13.02 14.19
N ARG A 161 10.33 -11.87 14.30
CA ARG A 161 11.74 -11.78 14.64
C ARG A 161 11.95 -10.71 15.69
N GLN A 162 12.10 -11.13 16.93
CA GLN A 162 12.59 -10.27 18.01
C GLN A 162 14.11 -10.19 17.93
N LEU A 163 14.67 -9.01 18.14
CA LEU A 163 16.10 -8.71 18.10
C LEU A 163 16.53 -8.15 19.47
N ASP A 164 17.67 -8.61 19.97
CA ASP A 164 18.36 -7.96 21.08
C ASP A 164 19.34 -6.88 20.59
N ASP A 165 19.91 -6.11 21.53
CA ASP A 165 20.85 -5.01 21.25
C ASP A 165 22.15 -5.47 20.55
N LEU A 166 22.41 -6.78 20.50
CA LEU A 166 23.55 -7.40 19.82
C LEU A 166 23.16 -8.00 18.45
N GLY A 167 21.92 -7.79 17.99
CA GLY A 167 21.40 -8.30 16.73
C GLY A 167 21.16 -9.82 16.73
N ARG A 168 21.25 -10.48 17.88
CA ARG A 168 20.80 -11.87 18.05
C ARG A 168 19.29 -11.85 18.18
N GLY A 169 18.61 -12.87 17.68
CA GLY A 169 17.15 -12.83 17.66
C GLY A 169 16.51 -14.19 17.55
N THR A 170 15.25 -14.24 17.96
CA THR A 170 14.37 -15.37 17.66
C THR A 170 13.88 -15.26 16.22
N CYS A 171 13.34 -16.36 15.70
CA CYS A 171 12.64 -16.38 14.43
C CYS A 171 11.51 -17.40 14.54
N GLU A 172 10.33 -16.91 14.90
CA GLU A 172 9.21 -17.72 15.39
C GLU A 172 8.08 -17.69 14.37
N PRO A 173 7.69 -18.84 13.78
CA PRO A 173 6.60 -18.90 12.83
C PRO A 173 5.26 -19.01 13.57
N VAL A 174 4.26 -18.24 13.15
CA VAL A 174 2.92 -18.19 13.76
C VAL A 174 1.87 -18.54 12.71
N ALA A 175 1.09 -19.59 12.96
CA ALA A 175 -0.05 -19.97 12.12
C ALA A 175 -1.21 -18.96 12.29
N ILE A 176 -1.85 -18.56 11.18
CA ILE A 176 -3.03 -17.68 11.21
C ILE A 176 -4.22 -18.42 10.58
N ALA A 177 -4.13 -18.72 9.28
CA ALA A 177 -5.10 -19.53 8.52
C ALA A 177 -4.50 -20.83 7.97
N MET A 178 -3.16 -20.97 7.97
CA MET A 178 -2.46 -22.20 7.60
C MET A 178 -1.19 -22.41 8.43
N GLU A 179 -0.70 -23.66 8.44
CA GLU A 179 0.61 -23.98 9.01
C GLU A 179 1.76 -23.35 8.19
N PRO A 180 2.71 -22.64 8.84
CA PRO A 180 3.86 -22.01 8.19
C PRO A 180 4.75 -23.03 7.44
N PRO A 181 4.87 -22.98 6.10
CA PRO A 181 5.67 -23.98 5.39
C PRO A 181 7.16 -23.82 5.72
N ALA A 182 7.80 -24.92 6.16
CA ALA A 182 9.18 -24.90 6.66
C ALA A 182 10.20 -24.30 5.67
N ALA A 183 9.95 -24.34 4.36
CA ALA A 183 10.78 -23.66 3.35
C ALA A 183 10.69 -22.13 3.45
N ALA A 184 9.50 -21.56 3.65
CA ALA A 184 9.31 -20.13 3.83
C ALA A 184 9.89 -19.65 5.16
N VAL A 185 9.68 -20.40 6.24
CA VAL A 185 10.29 -20.10 7.56
C VAL A 185 11.81 -20.08 7.46
N ARG A 186 12.44 -21.12 6.89
CA ARG A 186 13.91 -21.14 6.69
C ARG A 186 14.39 -19.99 5.81
N ALA A 187 13.68 -19.66 4.73
CA ALA A 187 14.05 -18.56 3.84
C ALA A 187 14.03 -17.22 4.59
N THR A 188 13.00 -16.93 5.38
CA THR A 188 12.89 -15.68 6.17
C THR A 188 13.90 -15.63 7.31
N CYS A 189 14.11 -16.72 8.04
CA CYS A 189 15.02 -16.76 9.18
C CYS A 189 16.50 -16.65 8.79
N ALA A 190 16.86 -17.03 7.55
CA ALA A 190 18.22 -16.89 7.02
C ALA A 190 18.58 -15.44 6.63
N LEU A 191 17.62 -14.52 6.59
CA LEU A 191 17.83 -13.13 6.18
C LEU A 191 18.51 -12.29 7.27
N ARG A 192 19.24 -11.25 6.88
CA ARG A 192 19.59 -10.18 7.81
C ARG A 192 18.32 -9.40 8.20
N PRO A 193 18.24 -8.83 9.41
CA PRO A 193 17.09 -8.00 9.81
C PRO A 193 16.76 -6.92 8.76
N GLY A 194 15.48 -6.78 8.44
CA GLY A 194 14.95 -5.80 7.48
C GLY A 194 15.10 -6.17 6.00
N GLN A 195 15.69 -7.31 5.65
CA GLN A 195 15.70 -7.80 4.26
C GLN A 195 14.40 -8.54 3.92
N MET A 196 13.88 -8.37 2.71
CA MET A 196 12.70 -9.11 2.23
C MET A 196 13.07 -10.50 1.69
N PRO A 197 12.27 -11.55 1.94
CA PRO A 197 12.34 -12.81 1.19
C PRO A 197 11.75 -12.64 -0.22
N GLY A 198 12.07 -13.57 -1.12
CA GLY A 198 11.43 -13.66 -2.45
C GLY A 198 11.79 -12.51 -3.40
N THR A 199 10.85 -12.14 -4.27
CA THR A 199 11.00 -11.05 -5.24
C THR A 199 10.37 -9.76 -4.69
N PRO A 200 11.14 -8.69 -4.43
CA PRO A 200 10.58 -7.42 -3.96
C PRO A 200 9.58 -6.84 -4.96
N LEU A 201 8.41 -6.40 -4.48
CA LEU A 201 7.50 -5.59 -5.26
C LEU A 201 8.11 -4.20 -5.41
N ARG A 202 8.18 -3.70 -6.65
CA ARG A 202 8.73 -2.39 -6.96
C ARG A 202 7.68 -1.56 -7.65
N GLY A 203 7.33 -0.42 -7.06
CA GLY A 203 6.51 0.59 -7.71
C GLY A 203 7.12 1.06 -9.02
N ARG A 204 6.25 1.25 -10.01
CA ARG A 204 6.50 1.84 -11.32
C ARG A 204 5.43 2.87 -11.64
#